data_AF-A0A7Y4RNZ5-F1
#
_entry.id   AF-A0A7Y4RNZ5-F1
#
_cell.length_a   1.000
_cell.length_b   1.000
_cell.length_c   1.000
_cell.angle_alpha   90.00
_cell.angle_beta   90.00
_cell.angle_gamma   90.00
#
_symmetry.space_group_name_H-M   'P 1'
#
loop_
_entity.id
_entity.type
_entity.pdbx_description
1 polymer ?
#
loop_
_entity_poly.entity_id
_entity_poly.type
_entity_poly.pdbx_seq_one_letter_code
_entity_poly.pdbx_strand_id
1 'polypeptide(L)'
;SGLLRGPAALGSLLAGRGFPAVPSGAVPAPGDDPYFSGGYNSARYGSRDGGAVSGVQIEVHFEGLRDTAANREAFAVALAEALVAYFPAHFGRPLGT
;
A
#
# COMPACT_ATOMS: atom_id res chain seq x y z
N SER A 1 -13.06 5.34 4.30
CA SER A 1 -12.26 4.62 5.31
C SER A 1 -10.85 5.18 5.33
N GLY A 2 -10.23 5.30 6.51
CA GLY A 2 -8.86 5.85 6.68
C GLY A 2 -7.73 4.93 6.20
N LEU A 3 -8.03 3.65 5.96
CA LEU A 3 -7.06 2.64 5.49
C LEU A 3 -6.48 2.98 4.10
N LEU A 4 -7.34 3.45 3.19
CA LEU A 4 -6.98 3.73 1.80
C LEU A 4 -6.86 5.23 1.49
N ARG A 5 -7.32 6.11 2.38
CA ARG A 5 -7.31 7.57 2.15
C ARG A 5 -6.92 8.33 3.41
N GLY A 6 -6.23 9.46 3.22
CA GLY A 6 -5.76 10.34 4.29
C GLY A 6 -4.25 10.24 4.51
N PRO A 7 -3.69 11.05 5.43
CA PRO A 7 -2.23 11.17 5.61
C PRO A 7 -1.55 9.87 6.03
N ALA A 8 -2.23 9.04 6.83
CA ALA A 8 -1.72 7.75 7.30
C ALA A 8 -2.06 6.57 6.37
N ALA A 9 -2.70 6.79 5.23
CA ALA A 9 -2.97 5.73 4.26
C ALA A 9 -1.67 5.21 3.63
N LEU A 10 -1.62 3.93 3.26
CA LEU A 10 -0.40 3.30 2.75
C LEU A 10 0.19 4.04 1.53
N GLY A 11 -0.64 4.46 0.58
CA GLY A 11 -0.19 5.23 -0.57
C GLY A 11 0.34 6.62 -0.22
N SER A 12 -0.23 7.30 0.78
CA SER A 12 0.32 8.57 1.29
C SER A 12 1.68 8.38 1.97
N LEU A 13 1.84 7.30 2.73
CA LEU A 13 3.09 6.96 3.39
C LEU A 13 4.21 6.61 2.40
N LEU A 14 3.88 5.90 1.32
CA LEU A 14 4.80 5.61 0.22
C LEU A 14 5.18 6.88 -0.56
N ALA A 15 4.20 7.74 -0.87
CA ALA A 15 4.45 9.00 -1.56
C ALA A 15 5.41 9.90 -0.77
N GLY A 16 5.25 9.97 0.56
CA GLY A 16 6.17 10.68 1.45
C GLY A 16 7.58 10.08 1.51
N ARG A 17 7.79 8.86 1.01
CA ARG A 17 9.08 8.17 0.92
C ARG A 17 9.65 8.15 -0.50
N GLY A 18 9.13 9.00 -1.38
CA GLY A 18 9.63 9.15 -2.76
C GLY A 18 9.04 8.15 -3.75
N PHE A 19 8.01 7.38 -3.38
CA PHE A 19 7.33 6.44 -4.27
C PHE A 19 5.87 6.88 -4.48
N PRO A 20 5.56 7.62 -5.57
CA PRO A 20 4.20 8.02 -5.90
C PRO A 20 3.24 6.82 -5.93
N ALA A 21 2.06 6.99 -5.34
CA ALA A 21 1.08 5.92 -5.23
C ALA A 21 -0.35 6.46 -5.39
N VAL A 22 -1.24 5.58 -5.84
CA VAL A 22 -2.66 5.87 -6.04
C VAL A 22 -3.50 4.80 -5.33
N PRO A 23 -4.41 5.17 -4.42
CA PRO A 23 -4.66 6.52 -3.90
C PRO A 23 -3.59 6.98 -2.90
N SER A 24 -3.34 8.28 -2.85
CA SER A 24 -2.53 8.98 -1.84
C SER A 24 -3.11 10.37 -1.56
N GLY A 25 -2.57 11.07 -0.57
CA GLY A 25 -2.93 12.48 -0.32
C GLY A 25 -2.64 13.40 -1.51
N ALA A 26 -1.59 13.11 -2.28
CA ALA A 26 -1.23 13.87 -3.47
C ALA A 26 -2.03 13.45 -4.71
N VAL A 27 -2.30 12.15 -4.86
CA VAL A 27 -3.05 11.58 -6.01
C VAL A 27 -4.21 10.73 -5.48
N PRO A 28 -5.40 11.33 -5.23
CA PRO A 28 -6.49 10.66 -4.51
C PRO A 28 -7.23 9.58 -5.31
N ALA A 29 -7.08 9.58 -6.64
CA ALA A 29 -7.73 8.66 -7.57
C ALA A 29 -6.91 8.57 -8.88
N PRO A 30 -7.10 7.50 -9.68
CA PRO A 30 -6.40 7.33 -10.97
C PRO A 30 -6.92 8.22 -12.12
N GLY A 31 -7.79 9.20 -11.83
CA GLY A 31 -8.43 10.00 -12.88
C GLY A 31 -9.42 9.16 -13.68
N ASP A 32 -9.28 9.17 -15.00
CA ASP A 32 -10.13 8.40 -15.94
C ASP A 32 -9.69 6.93 -16.08
N ASP A 33 -8.51 6.58 -15.58
CA ASP A 33 -8.01 5.21 -15.61
C ASP A 33 -8.76 4.32 -14.59
N PRO A 34 -8.92 3.01 -14.87
CA PRO A 34 -9.58 2.11 -13.96
C PRO A 34 -8.80 1.95 -12.64
N TYR A 35 -9.53 1.96 -11.51
CA TYR A 35 -8.98 1.59 -10.21
C TYR A 35 -9.26 0.11 -9.89
N PHE A 36 -8.20 -0.68 -9.75
CA PHE A 36 -8.32 -2.08 -9.32
C PHE A 36 -8.39 -2.16 -7.78
N SER A 37 -9.58 -2.43 -7.24
CA SER A 37 -9.82 -2.53 -5.79
C SER A 37 -9.39 -3.87 -5.17
N GLY A 38 -8.40 -4.54 -5.76
CA GLY A 38 -7.96 -5.89 -5.40
C GLY A 38 -8.70 -7.00 -6.16
N GLY A 39 -7.98 -8.08 -6.48
CA GLY A 39 -8.49 -9.23 -7.22
C GLY A 39 -9.05 -10.36 -6.36
N TYR A 40 -9.24 -11.53 -6.97
CA TYR A 40 -9.81 -12.72 -6.33
C TYR A 40 -9.13 -13.09 -5.00
N ASN A 41 -7.79 -13.03 -4.94
CA ASN A 41 -7.07 -13.42 -3.73
C ASN A 41 -7.41 -12.53 -2.53
N SER A 42 -7.39 -11.20 -2.72
CA SER A 42 -7.73 -10.25 -1.66
C SER A 42 -9.20 -10.37 -1.24
N ALA A 43 -10.10 -10.61 -2.21
CA ALA A 43 -11.53 -10.77 -1.94
C ALA A 43 -11.84 -12.10 -1.23
N ARG A 44 -11.21 -13.21 -1.63
CA ARG A 44 -11.52 -14.57 -1.14
C ARG A 44 -10.85 -14.89 0.18
N TYR A 45 -9.63 -14.41 0.39
CA TYR A 45 -8.77 -14.76 1.53
C TYR A 45 -8.50 -13.59 2.48
N GLY A 46 -8.98 -12.38 2.16
CA GLY A 46 -8.96 -11.24 3.06
C GLY A 46 -10.17 -11.19 3.99
N SER A 47 -10.15 -10.24 4.93
CA SER A 47 -11.14 -10.14 6.00
C SER A 47 -12.38 -9.30 5.66
N ARG A 48 -12.58 -8.93 4.39
CA ARG A 48 -13.71 -8.07 3.96
C ARG A 48 -15.05 -8.67 4.36
N ASP A 49 -15.19 -9.99 4.18
CA ASP A 49 -16.42 -10.73 4.44
C ASP A 49 -16.33 -11.52 5.78
N GLY A 50 -15.38 -11.15 6.66
CA GLY A 50 -15.09 -11.80 7.94
C GLY A 50 -13.71 -12.48 8.01
N GLY A 51 -13.30 -12.97 9.19
CA GLY A 51 -12.02 -13.65 9.40
C GLY A 51 -10.89 -12.74 9.92
N ALA A 52 -9.74 -13.34 10.24
CA ALA A 52 -8.65 -12.66 10.97
C ALA A 52 -7.50 -12.12 10.09
N VAL A 53 -7.52 -12.38 8.78
CA VAL A 53 -6.44 -12.03 7.85
C VAL A 53 -6.84 -10.82 7.02
N SER A 54 -6.13 -9.71 7.14
CA SER A 54 -6.31 -8.55 6.26
C SER A 54 -5.59 -8.77 4.93
N GLY A 55 -6.26 -8.48 3.81
CA GLY A 55 -5.70 -8.62 2.46
C GLY A 55 -5.52 -7.26 1.78
N VAL A 56 -4.39 -7.07 1.10
CA VAL A 56 -4.11 -5.90 0.26
C VAL A 56 -3.42 -6.33 -1.03
N GLN A 57 -3.71 -5.64 -2.13
CA GLN A 57 -3.00 -5.77 -3.40
C GLN A 57 -2.19 -4.50 -3.64
N ILE A 58 -0.95 -4.67 -4.08
CA ILE A 58 -0.06 -3.57 -4.46
C ILE A 58 0.39 -3.84 -5.89
N GLU A 59 0.11 -2.91 -6.80
CA GLU A 59 0.55 -2.98 -8.19
C GLU A 59 1.79 -2.11 -8.39
N VAL A 60 2.84 -2.70 -8.94
CA VAL A 60 4.16 -2.08 -9.06
C VAL A 60 4.62 -2.16 -10.51
N HIS A 61 4.78 -1.01 -11.17
CA HIS A 61 5.25 -0.95 -12.56
C HIS A 61 6.72 -1.41 -12.69
N PHE A 62 7.18 -1.66 -13.92
CA PHE A 62 8.49 -2.27 -14.15
C PHE A 62 9.64 -1.26 -14.07
N GLU A 63 9.59 -0.25 -14.93
CA GLU A 63 10.62 0.79 -15.06
C GLU A 63 10.78 1.57 -13.74
N GLY A 64 12.02 1.81 -13.31
CA GLY A 64 12.33 2.58 -12.11
C GLY A 64 12.03 1.91 -10.76
N LEU A 65 11.25 0.82 -10.72
CA LEU A 65 10.92 0.11 -9.48
C LEU A 65 11.39 -1.35 -9.46
N ARG A 66 11.24 -2.10 -10.56
CA ARG A 66 11.53 -3.54 -10.60
C ARG A 66 12.67 -3.93 -11.54
N ASP A 67 12.98 -3.06 -12.48
CA ASP A 67 13.99 -3.23 -13.54
C ASP A 67 15.42 -3.51 -13.04
N THR A 68 15.79 -3.02 -11.85
CA THR A 68 17.12 -3.26 -11.26
C THR A 68 17.05 -3.80 -9.83
N ALA A 69 18.13 -4.43 -9.36
CA ALA A 69 18.23 -4.88 -7.98
C ALA A 69 18.18 -3.71 -6.98
N ALA A 70 18.88 -2.62 -7.28
CA ALA A 70 18.88 -1.41 -6.46
C ALA A 70 17.49 -0.78 -6.34
N ASN A 71 16.73 -0.71 -7.44
CA ASN A 71 15.37 -0.17 -7.41
C ASN A 71 14.42 -1.04 -6.58
N ARG A 72 14.53 -2.37 -6.69
CA ARG A 72 13.75 -3.29 -5.85
C ARG A 72 14.10 -3.15 -4.38
N GLU A 73 15.38 -3.01 -4.05
CA GLU A 73 15.84 -2.79 -2.67
C GLU A 73 15.31 -1.47 -2.11
N ALA A 74 15.46 -0.37 -2.85
CA ALA A 74 14.95 0.95 -2.44
C ALA A 74 13.43 0.93 -2.20
N PHE A 75 12.67 0.29 -3.09
CA PHE A 75 11.22 0.15 -2.91
C PHE A 75 10.88 -0.74 -1.70
N ALA A 76 11.61 -1.85 -1.50
CA ALA A 76 11.37 -2.74 -0.36
C ALA A 76 11.62 -2.04 0.98
N VAL A 77 12.70 -1.24 1.09
CA VAL A 77 12.99 -0.43 2.27
C VAL A 77 11.84 0.57 2.52
N ALA A 78 11.45 1.34 1.51
CA ALA A 78 10.37 2.32 1.64
C ALA A 78 9.02 1.68 2.01
N LEU A 79 8.70 0.52 1.44
CA LEU A 79 7.50 -0.23 1.77
C LEU A 79 7.53 -0.74 3.21
N ALA A 80 8.66 -1.30 3.66
CA ALA A 80 8.81 -1.77 5.03
C ALA A 80 8.62 -0.62 6.04
N GLU A 81 9.27 0.51 5.82
CA GLU A 81 9.11 1.71 6.67
C GLU A 81 7.68 2.26 6.65
N ALA A 82 7.01 2.24 5.48
CA ALA A 82 5.61 2.65 5.38
C ALA A 82 4.72 1.72 6.21
N LEU A 83 4.95 0.40 6.17
CA LEU A 83 4.19 -0.57 6.95
C LEU A 83 4.44 -0.43 8.46
N VAL A 84 5.68 -0.13 8.88
CA VAL A 84 6.00 0.19 10.29
C VAL A 84 5.18 1.36 10.81
N ALA A 85 4.94 2.39 10.00
CA ALA A 85 4.08 3.52 10.37
C ALA A 85 2.57 3.19 10.26
N TYR A 86 2.19 2.39 9.25
CA TYR A 86 0.80 2.04 8.96
C TYR A 86 0.18 1.17 10.07
N PHE A 87 0.94 0.22 10.61
CA PHE A 87 0.42 -0.77 11.56
C PHE A 87 -0.10 -0.14 12.87
N PRO A 88 0.68 0.70 13.57
CA PRO A 88 0.18 1.40 14.76
C PRO A 88 -1.02 2.29 14.47
N ALA A 89 -1.02 2.98 13.32
CA ALA A 89 -2.08 3.92 12.96
C ALA A 89 -3.44 3.25 12.71
N HIS A 90 -3.45 2.03 12.16
CA HIS A 90 -4.69 1.38 11.72
C HIS A 90 -5.02 0.09 12.44
N PHE A 91 -4.04 -0.56 13.05
CA PHE A 91 -4.21 -1.82 13.78
C PHE A 91 -3.89 -1.68 15.28
N GLY A 92 -3.48 -0.50 15.74
CA GLY A 92 -3.20 -0.23 17.17
C GLY A 92 -2.00 -1.00 17.73
N ARG A 93 -1.12 -1.54 16.88
CA ARG A 93 0.04 -2.34 17.27
C ARG A 93 1.19 -2.20 16.25
N PRO A 94 2.46 -2.42 16.63
CA PRO A 94 3.58 -2.40 15.69
C PRO A 94 3.54 -3.55 14.68
N LEU A 95 4.28 -3.37 13.57
CA LEU A 95 4.56 -4.43 12.61
C LEU A 95 5.65 -5.34 13.17
N GLY A 96 5.29 -6.60 13.47
CA GLY A 96 6.18 -7.53 14.17
C GLY A 96 6.19 -7.27 15.68
N THR A 97 6.07 -8.34 16.45
CA THR A 97 6.24 -8.36 17.91
C THR A 97 7.20 -9.47 18.24
#